data_AF-L8GVW7-F1
#
_entry.id   AF-L8GVW7-F1
#
_cell.length_a   1.000
_cell.length_b   1.000
_cell.length_c   1.000
_cell.angle_alpha   90.00
_cell.angle_beta   90.00
_cell.angle_gamma   90.00
#
_symmetry.space_group_name_H-M   'P 1'
#
loop_
_entity.id
_entity.type
_entity.pdbx_description
1 polymer ?
#
loop_
_entity_poly.entity_id
_entity_poly.type
_entity_poly.pdbx_seq_one_letter_code
_entity_poly.pdbx_strand_id
1 'polypeptide(L)'
;MSNFSIMDTLLTGRTSMDTTAQASTWITMYTNMYGCHAPNSTSIYMPMIMTKDHLYQKYSDALNAHHFTQAKLLSLTHFCKMFKGEHMHIKFPQFCVLRQCNICASTNDTLTNQIMSTREQAAEAAEAGSPQAC
;
A
#
# COMPACT_ATOMS: atom_id res chain seq x y z
N MET A 1 -16.55 16.17 16.20
CA MET A 1 -15.73 14.95 16.38
C MET A 1 -14.33 15.43 16.75
N SER A 2 -13.85 15.11 17.93
CA SER A 2 -12.51 15.49 18.40
C SER A 2 -11.48 14.83 17.48
N ASN A 3 -10.62 15.62 16.82
CA ASN A 3 -9.47 15.08 16.10
C ASN A 3 -8.51 14.50 17.15
N PHE A 4 -8.56 13.19 17.37
CA PHE A 4 -7.63 12.53 18.27
C PHE A 4 -6.25 12.52 17.61
N SER A 5 -5.34 13.36 18.08
CA SER A 5 -3.93 13.27 17.69
C SER A 5 -3.19 12.35 18.65
N ILE A 6 -2.66 11.25 18.11
CA ILE A 6 -1.74 10.36 18.81
C ILE A 6 -0.50 11.14 19.29
N MET A 7 -0.02 12.10 18.50
CA MET A 7 1.16 12.91 18.86
C MET A 7 0.89 13.84 20.05
N ASP A 8 -0.29 14.45 20.14
CA ASP A 8 -0.65 15.28 21.30
C ASP A 8 -0.66 14.46 22.60
N THR A 9 -1.09 13.20 22.52
CA THR A 9 -1.08 12.28 23.68
C THR A 9 0.34 11.87 24.08
N LEU A 10 1.26 11.74 23.12
CA LEU A 10 2.66 11.38 23.40
C LEU A 10 3.44 12.53 24.03
N LEU A 11 3.07 13.76 23.72
CA LEU A 11 3.79 14.97 24.10
C LEU A 11 3.27 15.59 25.41
N THR A 12 2.05 15.26 25.84
CA THR A 12 1.43 15.81 27.07
C THR A 12 1.98 15.24 28.40
N GLY A 13 3.09 14.51 28.38
CA GLY A 13 3.64 13.95 29.63
C GLY A 13 5.08 13.46 29.61
N ARG A 14 5.90 13.81 28.60
CA ARG A 14 7.30 13.34 28.53
C ARG A 14 8.30 14.49 28.34
N THR A 15 9.21 14.61 29.30
CA THR A 15 10.46 15.40 29.23
C THR A 15 11.62 14.60 28.61
N SER A 16 11.39 13.36 28.16
CA SER A 16 12.44 12.44 27.68
C SER A 16 12.61 12.48 26.15
N MET A 17 13.84 12.79 25.74
CA MET A 17 14.35 12.94 24.36
C MET A 17 14.59 11.61 23.61
N ASP A 18 14.09 10.46 24.09
CA ASP A 18 14.28 9.20 23.35
C ASP A 18 13.32 9.10 22.16
N THR A 19 13.82 9.56 21.01
CA THR A 19 13.15 9.48 19.71
C THR A 19 12.70 8.07 19.33
N THR A 20 13.43 7.04 19.78
CA THR A 20 13.12 5.63 19.49
C THR A 20 11.90 5.19 20.29
N ALA A 21 11.89 5.48 21.59
CA ALA A 21 10.75 5.19 22.46
C ALA A 21 9.48 5.94 22.04
N GLN A 22 9.62 7.20 21.58
CA GLN A 22 8.50 7.98 21.04
C GLN A 22 7.96 7.35 19.75
N ALA A 23 8.83 6.99 18.80
CA ALA A 23 8.43 6.31 17.57
C ALA A 23 7.74 4.97 17.87
N SER A 24 8.30 4.17 18.78
CA SER A 24 7.73 2.88 19.20
C SER A 24 6.35 3.05 19.84
N THR A 25 6.18 4.04 20.71
CA THR A 25 4.86 4.33 21.32
C THR A 25 3.86 4.79 20.26
N TRP A 26 4.27 5.66 19.33
CA TRP A 26 3.40 6.12 18.24
C TRP A 26 2.93 4.96 17.36
N ILE A 27 3.84 4.05 16.98
CA ILE A 27 3.50 2.86 16.19
C ILE A 27 2.43 2.06 16.93
N THR A 28 2.65 1.72 18.20
CA THR A 28 1.70 0.94 19.00
C THR A 28 0.32 1.58 19.04
N MET A 29 0.25 2.88 19.31
CA MET A 29 -1.03 3.60 19.36
C MET A 29 -1.72 3.61 17.99
N TYR A 30 -0.96 3.87 16.93
CA TYR A 30 -1.48 3.92 15.57
C TYR A 30 -2.02 2.56 15.12
N THR A 31 -1.23 1.49 15.30
CA THR A 31 -1.62 0.14 14.85
C THR A 31 -2.74 -0.44 15.71
N ASN A 32 -2.82 -0.10 17.00
CA ASN A 32 -3.96 -0.49 17.82
C ASN A 32 -5.26 0.17 17.37
N MET A 33 -5.18 1.43 16.94
CA MET A 33 -6.34 2.21 16.49
C MET A 33 -6.84 1.80 15.10
N TYR A 34 -5.92 1.52 14.18
CA TYR A 34 -6.26 1.30 12.77
C TYR A 34 -6.06 -0.15 12.28
N GLY A 35 -5.46 -1.00 13.09
CA GLY A 35 -5.27 -2.41 12.78
C GLY A 35 -6.45 -3.29 13.19
N CYS A 36 -6.56 -4.45 12.54
CA CYS A 36 -7.50 -5.49 12.91
C CYS A 36 -6.85 -6.49 13.87
N HIS A 37 -7.55 -6.82 14.95
CA HIS A 37 -7.10 -7.76 15.97
C HIS A 37 -7.89 -9.05 15.84
N ALA A 38 -7.19 -10.17 15.65
CA ALA A 38 -7.85 -11.47 15.70
C ALA A 38 -8.05 -11.87 17.17
N PRO A 39 -9.25 -12.31 17.60
CA PRO A 39 -9.57 -12.53 19.02
C PRO A 39 -8.71 -13.61 19.70
N ASN A 40 -8.05 -14.46 18.92
CA ASN A 40 -7.17 -15.53 19.37
C ASN A 40 -5.69 -15.32 19.00
N SER A 41 -5.30 -14.10 18.60
CA SER A 41 -3.93 -13.78 18.22
C SER A 41 -3.48 -12.45 18.82
N THR A 42 -2.21 -12.38 19.19
CA THR A 42 -1.53 -11.12 19.52
C THR A 42 -1.10 -10.35 18.26
N SER A 43 -1.39 -10.88 17.08
CA SER A 43 -1.03 -10.25 15.82
C SER A 43 -2.01 -9.15 15.45
N ILE A 44 -1.47 -8.02 15.00
CA ILE A 44 -2.23 -6.89 14.48
C ILE A 44 -2.08 -6.89 12.98
N TYR A 45 -3.19 -6.90 12.25
CA TYR A 45 -3.20 -6.88 10.78
C TYR A 45 -3.53 -5.48 10.28
N MET A 46 -2.60 -4.87 9.57
CA MET A 46 -2.81 -3.55 8.98
C MET A 46 -3.71 -3.64 7.73
N PRO A 47 -4.48 -2.57 7.41
CA PRO A 47 -5.35 -2.55 6.24
C PRO A 47 -4.60 -2.83 4.94
N MET A 48 -5.31 -3.36 3.93
CA MET A 48 -4.72 -3.85 2.69
C MET A 48 -3.80 -2.83 2.01
N ILE A 49 -4.16 -1.54 2.00
CA ILE A 49 -3.41 -0.48 1.31
C ILE A 49 -2.10 -0.10 2.03
N MET A 50 -1.91 -0.55 3.27
CA MET A 50 -0.90 -0.03 4.15
C MET A 50 0.36 -0.91 4.08
N THR A 51 1.48 -0.29 3.71
CA THR A 51 2.81 -0.91 3.76
C THR A 51 3.59 -0.36 4.94
N LYS A 52 4.76 -0.95 5.23
CA LYS A 52 5.67 -0.40 6.26
C LYS A 52 6.15 1.01 5.90
N ASP A 53 6.40 1.28 4.62
CA ASP A 53 6.82 2.60 4.16
C ASP A 53 5.69 3.63 4.32
N HIS A 54 4.44 3.22 4.06
CA HIS A 54 3.27 4.06 4.34
C HIS A 54 3.15 4.36 5.84
N LEU A 55 3.41 3.40 6.73
CA LEU A 55 3.42 3.63 8.17
C LEU A 55 4.48 4.65 8.59
N TYR A 56 5.70 4.55 8.03
CA TYR A 56 6.76 5.53 8.29
C TYR A 56 6.37 6.92 7.79
N GLN A 57 5.76 7.03 6.62
CA GLN A 57 5.27 8.31 6.09
C GLN A 57 4.23 8.92 7.04
N LYS A 58 3.27 8.13 7.53
CA LYS A 58 2.28 8.61 8.51
C LYS A 58 2.90 9.08 9.81
N TYR A 59 3.95 8.41 10.28
CA TYR A 59 4.72 8.86 11.45
C TYR A 59 5.42 10.20 11.19
N SER A 60 6.07 10.34 10.03
CA SER A 60 6.74 11.57 9.63
C SER A 60 5.76 12.74 9.49
N ASP A 61 4.61 12.52 8.84
CA ASP A 61 3.57 13.51 8.67
C ASP A 61 3.01 13.96 10.02
N ALA A 62 2.76 13.01 10.94
CA ALA A 62 2.29 13.31 12.28
C ALA A 62 3.32 14.12 13.09
N LEU A 63 4.62 13.86 12.94
CA LEU A 63 5.65 14.70 13.57
C LEU A 63 5.66 16.12 12.99
N ASN A 64 5.61 16.23 11.66
CA ASN A 64 5.69 17.50 10.95
C ASN A 64 4.46 18.39 11.21
N ALA A 65 3.26 17.80 11.26
CA ALA A 65 2.01 18.52 11.51
C ALA A 65 1.96 19.16 12.90
N HIS A 66 2.68 18.62 13.87
CA HIS A 66 2.64 19.10 15.25
C HIS A 66 3.69 20.19 15.56
N HIS A 67 4.47 20.69 14.58
CA HIS A 67 5.40 21.83 14.72
C HIS A 67 6.33 21.80 15.97
N PHE A 68 6.57 20.64 16.60
CA PHE A 68 7.42 20.56 17.78
C PHE A 68 8.89 20.62 17.36
N THR A 69 9.53 21.75 17.68
CA THR A 69 10.92 22.08 17.41
C THR A 69 11.96 21.14 18.03
N GLN A 70 11.55 20.18 18.88
CA GLN A 70 12.45 19.25 19.58
C GLN A 70 12.28 17.77 19.20
N ALA A 71 11.19 17.38 18.52
CA ALA A 71 10.98 15.98 18.17
C ALA A 71 11.80 15.62 16.93
N LYS A 72 12.96 15.00 17.14
CA LYS A 72 13.83 14.58 16.04
C LYS A 72 13.23 13.36 15.33
N LEU A 73 12.99 13.51 14.03
CA LEU A 73 12.52 12.43 13.16
C LEU A 73 13.53 11.28 13.15
N LEU A 74 13.05 10.08 13.44
CA LEU A 74 13.84 8.86 13.31
C LEU A 74 14.12 8.60 11.82
N SER A 75 15.35 8.24 11.44
CA SER A 75 15.64 7.87 10.06
C SER A 75 14.89 6.58 9.66
N LEU A 76 14.53 6.44 8.38
CA LEU A 76 13.83 5.26 7.87
C LEU A 76 14.56 3.95 8.21
N THR A 77 15.89 3.93 8.07
CA THR A 77 16.71 2.75 8.40
C THR A 77 16.59 2.39 9.89
N HIS A 78 16.64 3.39 10.77
CA HIS A 78 16.52 3.15 12.20
C HIS A 78 15.10 2.71 12.58
N PHE A 79 14.09 3.35 12.00
CA PHE A 79 12.68 2.96 12.14
C PHE A 79 12.46 1.50 11.72
N CYS A 80 12.99 1.11 10.56
CA CYS A 80 12.87 -0.26 10.08
C CYS A 80 13.57 -1.28 10.99
N LYS A 81 14.74 -0.94 11.55
CA LYS A 81 15.47 -1.80 12.50
C LYS A 81 14.68 -1.98 13.79
N MET A 82 14.23 -0.88 14.39
CA MET A 82 13.41 -0.90 15.61
C MET A 82 12.09 -1.65 15.38
N PHE A 83 11.40 -1.39 14.27
CA PHE A 83 10.16 -2.09 13.92
C PHE A 83 10.36 -3.60 13.83
N LYS A 84 11.45 -4.05 13.21
CA LYS A 84 11.76 -5.49 13.11
C LYS A 84 12.06 -6.13 14.47
N GLY A 85 12.58 -5.38 15.44
CA GLY A 85 12.88 -5.90 16.78
C GLY A 85 11.66 -5.93 17.69
N GLU A 86 10.90 -4.84 17.74
CA GLU A 86 9.86 -4.61 18.76
C GLU A 86 8.44 -4.90 18.25
N HIS A 87 8.22 -4.76 16.93
CA HIS A 87 6.88 -4.71 16.32
C HIS A 87 6.60 -5.90 15.40
N MET A 88 7.23 -7.06 15.64
CA MET A 88 7.08 -8.26 14.81
C MET A 88 5.65 -8.83 14.77
N HIS A 89 4.84 -8.52 15.77
CA HIS A 89 3.45 -8.93 15.88
C HIS A 89 2.54 -8.13 14.92
N ILE A 90 2.99 -6.99 14.41
CA ILE A 90 2.27 -6.23 13.40
C ILE A 90 2.58 -6.81 12.01
N LYS A 91 1.52 -7.21 11.30
CA LYS A 91 1.57 -7.82 9.98
C LYS A 91 1.02 -6.85 8.94
N PHE A 92 1.75 -6.71 7.85
CA PHE A 92 1.27 -6.03 6.66
C PHE A 92 0.87 -7.07 5.62
N PRO A 93 -0.21 -6.83 4.86
CA PRO A 93 -0.59 -7.70 3.77
C PRO A 93 0.54 -7.76 2.74
N GLN A 94 0.93 -8.97 2.38
CA GLN A 94 1.83 -9.19 1.26
C GLN A 94 0.98 -9.30 0.00
N PHE A 95 1.18 -8.37 -0.92
CA PHE A 95 0.57 -8.48 -2.23
C PHE A 95 1.31 -9.53 -3.04
N CYS A 96 0.67 -10.67 -3.26
CA CYS A 96 1.07 -11.56 -4.33
C CYS A 96 0.66 -10.89 -5.65
N VAL A 97 1.62 -10.40 -6.43
CA VAL A 97 1.37 -10.06 -7.83
C VAL A 97 1.01 -11.37 -8.52
N LEU A 98 -0.26 -11.55 -8.86
CA LEU A 98 -0.68 -12.65 -9.72
C LEU A 98 0.08 -12.48 -11.04
N ARG A 99 1.01 -13.40 -11.33
CA ARG A 99 1.70 -13.41 -12.62
C ARG A 99 0.65 -13.63 -13.72
N GLN A 100 0.90 -13.08 -14.91
CA GLN A 100 0.11 -13.42 -16.08
C GLN A 100 0.08 -14.95 -16.25
N CYS A 101 -1.13 -15.51 -16.26
CA CYS A 101 -1.30 -16.91 -16.58
C CYS A 101 -1.03 -17.08 -18.09
N ASN A 102 -0.02 -17.86 -18.44
CA ASN A 102 0.35 -18.10 -19.85
C ASN A 102 -0.83 -18.63 -20.67
N ILE A 103 -1.75 -19.39 -20.05
CA ILE A 103 -2.96 -19.90 -20.69
C ILE A 103 -3.95 -18.77 -20.99
N CYS A 104 -4.15 -17.86 -20.04
CA CYS A 104 -5.03 -16.70 -20.24
C CYS A 104 -4.44 -15.73 -21.27
N ALA A 105 -3.12 -15.54 -21.26
CA ALA A 105 -2.41 -14.73 -22.24
C ALA A 105 -2.53 -15.31 -23.66
N SER A 106 -2.22 -16.61 -23.84
CA SER A 106 -2.29 -17.27 -25.15
C SER A 106 -3.71 -17.34 -25.71
N THR A 107 -4.72 -17.51 -24.86
CA THR A 107 -6.13 -17.50 -25.28
C THR A 107 -6.53 -16.11 -25.78
N ASN A 108 -6.08 -15.05 -25.11
CA ASN A 108 -6.36 -13.68 -25.52
C ASN A 108 -5.66 -13.32 -26.84
N ASP A 109 -4.41 -13.76 -27.02
CA ASP A 109 -3.68 -13.58 -28.27
C ASP A 109 -4.36 -14.33 -29.43
N THR A 110 -4.81 -15.56 -29.19
CA THR A 110 -5.53 -16.36 -30.19
C THR A 110 -6.84 -15.70 -30.60
N LEU A 111 -7.62 -15.20 -29.62
CA LEU A 111 -8.87 -14.50 -29.90
C LEU A 111 -8.63 -13.19 -30.65
N THR A 112 -7.61 -12.43 -30.27
CA THR A 112 -7.25 -11.17 -30.94
C THR A 112 -6.83 -11.43 -32.38
N ASN A 113 -6.02 -12.47 -32.62
CA ASN A 113 -5.60 -12.86 -33.96
C ASN A 113 -6.78 -13.35 -34.83
N GLN A 114 -7.72 -14.09 -34.25
CA GLN A 114 -8.95 -14.50 -34.95
C GLN A 114 -9.82 -13.29 -35.34
N ILE A 115 -9.98 -12.32 -34.43
CA ILE A 115 -10.75 -11.09 -34.71
C ILE A 115 -10.08 -10.26 -35.82
N MET A 116 -8.75 -10.13 -35.79
CA MET A 116 -8.01 -9.41 -36.82
C MET A 116 -8.13 -10.08 -38.19
N SER A 117 -7.94 -11.41 -38.25
CA SER A 117 -8.09 -12.18 -39.49
C SER A 117 -9.52 -12.11 -40.07
N THR A 118 -10.54 -12.15 -39.21
CA THR A 118 -11.94 -12.02 -39.64
C THR A 118 -12.24 -10.62 -40.19
N ARG A 119 -11.59 -9.58 -39.65
CA ARG A 119 -11.74 -8.20 -40.12
C ARG A 119 -11.06 -7.95 -41.46
N GLU A 120 -9.89 -8.55 -41.68
CA GLU A 120 -9.16 -8.49 -42.96
C GLU A 120 -9.98 -9.14 -44.08
N GLN A 121 -10.53 -10.34 -43.84
CA GLN A 121 -11.39 -11.03 -44.80
C GLN A 121 -12.67 -10.25 -45.13
N ALA A 122 -13.27 -9.57 -44.14
CA ALA A 122 -14.44 -8.73 -44.35
C ALA A 122 -14.11 -7.45 -45.15
N ALA A 123 -12.90 -6.91 -45.01
CA ALA A 123 -12.44 -5.75 -45.76
C ALA A 123 -12.16 -6.10 -47.23
N GLU A 124 -11.50 -7.23 -47.50
CA GLU A 124 -11.22 -7.71 -48.86
C GLU A 124 -12.51 -8.06 -49.63
N ALA A 125 -13.51 -8.64 -48.95
CA ALA A 125 -14.82 -8.92 -49.55
C ALA A 125 -15.63 -7.65 -49.89
N ALA A 126 -15.46 -6.57 -49.12
CA ALA A 126 -16.09 -5.29 -49.40
C ALA A 126 -15.46 -4.56 -50.60
N GLU A 127 -14.16 -4.76 -50.83
CA GLU A 127 -13.42 -4.17 -51.95
C GLU A 127 -13.69 -4.90 -53.28
N ALA A 128 -13.87 -6.22 -53.23
CA ALA A 128 -14.23 -7.04 -54.40
C ALA A 128 -15.69 -6.84 -54.89
N GLY A 129 -16.52 -6.15 -54.11
CA GLY A 129 -17.95 -5.94 -54.39
C GLY A 129 -18.30 -4.64 -55.12
N SER A 130 -17.33 -3.81 -55.53
CA SER A 130 -17.62 -2.57 -56.26
C SER A 130 -17.86 -2.85 -57.75
N PRO A 131 -19.09 -2.69 -58.30
CA PRO A 131 -19.30 -2.80 -59.74
C PRO A 131 -18.63 -1.59 -60.40
N GLN A 132 -17.74 -1.83 -61.37
CA GLN A 132 -17.33 -0.78 -62.31
C GLN A 132 -18.59 -0.21 -62.97
N ALA A 133 -18.94 1.02 -62.60
CA ALA A 133 -19.97 1.79 -63.29
C ALA A 133 -19.52 2.03 -64.75
N CYS A 134 -20.35 1.59 -65.69
CA CYS A 134 -20.38 2.14 -67.05
C CYS A 134 -21.10 3.50 -67.03
#